data_AF-A0A969PEI3-F1
#
_entry.id   AF-A0A969PEI3-F1
#
_cell.length_a   1.000
_cell.length_b   1.000
_cell.length_c   1.000
_cell.angle_alpha   90.00
_cell.angle_beta   90.00
_cell.angle_gamma   90.00
#
_symmetry.space_group_name_H-M   'P 1'
#
loop_
_entity.id
_entity.type
_entity.pdbx_description
1 polymer ?
#
loop_
_entity_poly.entity_id
_entity_poly.type
_entity_poly.pdbx_seq_one_letter_code
_entity_poly.pdbx_strand_id
1 'polypeptide(L)'
;MSDRLPLIYFYLPQQDWAEDLPPDADRYWLGFRRGIYCWTLQTYLRLHADGFPCQLVGTLPDEGIVIAHWDSLPSDWQPTAKLLLVCLQADRARHPYAQIHIVQNAKGLVKDLMLLGDRLLLPGLNYYMPLWPQPGLIPRDYTREDRFENIAFFGLADNLLPELQAASWQERVKALGLNWVVMDNFERWNNYSEVDAILAVRSFTQKDFTWKPATKLYNAWHAGVPAILGCESAYQAERKSQLDYVEVSSLDDIIAALERLRDDKELYRAIVEMVNFEPKKLILLISRNDGKI
;
A
#
# COMPACT_ATOMS: atom_id res chain seq x y z
N MET A 1 19.24 -1.97 35.12
CA MET A 1 19.21 -1.60 33.70
C MET A 1 18.22 -0.46 33.58
N SER A 2 18.51 0.59 32.82
CA SER A 2 17.62 1.74 32.70
C SER A 2 16.32 1.31 32.02
N ASP A 3 15.16 1.51 32.65
CA ASP A 3 13.81 1.27 32.09
C ASP A 3 13.46 2.24 30.95
N ARG A 4 14.43 3.02 30.47
CA ARG A 4 14.24 3.99 29.40
C ARG A 4 14.43 3.29 28.06
N LEU A 5 13.38 3.32 27.23
CA LEU A 5 13.46 2.92 25.83
C LEU A 5 14.63 3.65 25.14
N PRO A 6 15.34 2.99 24.21
CA PRO A 6 16.32 3.68 23.37
C PRO A 6 15.63 4.81 22.59
N LEU A 7 16.39 5.83 22.19
CA LEU A 7 15.87 6.90 21.36
C LEU A 7 15.51 6.35 19.97
N ILE A 8 14.34 6.74 19.48
CA ILE A 8 13.77 6.27 18.22
C ILE A 8 13.67 7.42 17.24
N TYR A 9 14.30 7.27 16.09
CA TYR A 9 14.45 8.30 15.08
C TYR A 9 13.85 7.84 13.76
N PHE A 10 12.95 8.64 13.20
CA PHE A 10 12.55 8.55 11.81
C PHE A 10 13.50 9.45 11.01
N TYR A 11 14.30 8.86 10.13
CA TYR A 11 15.28 9.58 9.32
C TYR A 11 14.71 9.91 7.95
N LEU A 12 14.62 11.21 7.68
CA LEU A 12 14.29 11.78 6.38
C LEU A 12 15.38 12.82 6.10
N PRO A 13 16.23 12.65 5.07
CA PRO A 13 17.35 13.57 4.80
C PRO A 13 16.90 15.02 4.79
N GLN A 14 17.66 15.92 5.41
CA GLN A 14 17.29 17.34 5.53
C GLN A 14 16.96 17.99 4.17
N GLN A 15 17.65 17.58 3.11
CA GLN A 15 17.43 18.04 1.73
C GLN A 15 16.07 17.61 1.13
N ASP A 16 15.44 16.58 1.70
CA ASP A 16 14.10 16.10 1.33
C ASP A 16 13.01 16.74 2.21
N TRP A 17 13.33 17.66 3.13
CA TRP A 17 12.32 18.37 3.90
C TRP A 17 11.69 19.44 3.02
N ALA A 18 10.41 19.25 2.69
CA ALA A 18 9.65 20.29 2.01
C ALA A 18 9.36 21.45 2.98
N GLU A 19 9.16 22.65 2.43
CA GLU A 19 8.76 23.81 3.24
C GLU A 19 7.38 23.62 3.89
N ASP A 20 6.53 22.80 3.27
CA ASP A 20 5.13 22.58 3.63
C ASP A 20 4.84 21.13 4.08
N LEU A 21 5.72 20.54 4.90
CA LEU A 21 5.46 19.22 5.47
C LEU A 21 4.06 19.18 6.13
N PRO A 22 3.25 18.14 5.86
CA PRO A 22 1.90 18.07 6.37
C PRO A 22 1.91 17.93 7.90
N PRO A 23 0.98 18.61 8.60
CA PRO A 23 0.91 18.56 10.06
C PRO A 23 0.35 17.23 10.60
N ASP A 24 -0.31 16.44 9.75
CA ASP A 24 -0.94 15.18 10.10
C ASP A 24 -0.81 14.14 8.97
N ALA A 25 -0.98 12.87 9.32
CA ALA A 25 -0.73 11.73 8.44
C ALA A 25 -1.83 11.44 7.42
N ASP A 26 -3.00 12.08 7.55
CA ASP A 26 -4.20 11.79 6.76
C ASP A 26 -4.53 12.93 5.77
N ARG A 27 -3.93 14.10 5.93
CA ARG A 27 -4.07 15.22 5.01
C ARG A 27 -3.51 14.90 3.62
N TYR A 28 -4.28 15.26 2.60
CA TYR A 28 -3.79 15.25 1.23
C TYR A 28 -2.54 16.13 1.11
N TRP A 29 -1.43 15.52 0.71
CA TRP A 29 -0.19 16.22 0.39
C TRP A 29 0.50 15.48 -0.76
N LEU A 30 0.83 16.22 -1.82
CA LEU A 30 1.37 15.63 -3.05
C LEU A 30 2.69 14.90 -2.81
N GLY A 31 3.42 15.24 -1.74
CA GLY A 31 4.64 14.55 -1.34
C GLY A 31 4.40 13.07 -1.04
N PHE A 32 3.29 12.67 -0.42
CA PHE A 32 3.01 11.26 -0.07
C PHE A 32 2.95 10.28 -1.25
N ARG A 33 3.07 10.75 -2.50
CA ARG A 33 3.34 9.89 -3.66
C ARG A 33 4.73 9.22 -3.65
N ARG A 34 5.72 9.79 -2.94
CA ARG A 34 7.07 9.22 -2.84
C ARG A 34 7.13 8.26 -1.65
N GLY A 35 7.75 7.10 -1.86
CA GLY A 35 7.98 6.07 -0.84
C GLY A 35 8.58 6.64 0.45
N ILE A 36 9.59 7.50 0.35
CA ILE A 36 10.24 8.11 1.51
C ILE A 36 9.25 8.86 2.42
N TYR A 37 8.20 9.47 1.86
CA TYR A 37 7.24 10.25 2.64
C TYR A 37 6.08 9.37 3.14
N CYS A 38 5.48 8.53 2.29
CA CYS A 38 4.37 7.68 2.75
C CYS A 38 4.81 6.61 3.75
N TRP A 39 6.08 6.21 3.75
CA TRP A 39 6.60 5.24 4.71
C TRP A 39 7.22 5.91 5.93
N THR A 40 8.18 6.80 5.75
CA THR A 40 8.88 7.40 6.89
C THR A 40 8.01 8.47 7.56
N LEU A 41 7.63 9.50 6.80
CA LEU A 41 6.94 10.66 7.36
C LEU A 41 5.53 10.32 7.84
N GLN A 42 4.74 9.59 7.06
CA GLN A 42 3.38 9.25 7.46
C GLN A 42 3.36 8.40 8.74
N THR A 43 4.25 7.39 8.83
CA THR A 43 4.37 6.56 10.04
C THR A 43 4.80 7.38 11.24
N TYR A 44 5.80 8.26 11.07
CA TYR A 44 6.22 9.19 12.12
C TYR A 44 5.04 10.04 12.61
N LEU A 45 4.30 10.67 11.70
CA LEU A 45 3.19 11.56 12.06
C LEU A 45 2.09 10.83 12.85
N ARG A 46 1.77 9.58 12.49
CA ARG A 46 0.80 8.76 13.24
C ARG A 46 1.29 8.45 14.66
N LEU A 47 2.52 7.93 14.78
CA LEU A 47 3.08 7.57 16.08
C LEU A 47 3.28 8.80 16.98
N HIS A 48 3.73 9.91 16.40
CA HIS A 48 3.89 11.17 17.12
C HIS A 48 2.53 11.72 17.61
N ALA A 49 1.48 11.64 16.79
CA ALA A 49 0.13 12.04 17.19
C ALA A 49 -0.40 11.19 18.36
N ASP A 50 -0.04 9.91 18.41
CA ASP A 50 -0.39 8.99 19.52
C ASP A 50 0.52 9.16 20.76
N GLY A 51 1.46 10.11 20.74
CA GLY A 51 2.37 10.38 21.85
C GLY A 51 3.50 9.37 22.01
N PHE A 52 3.75 8.53 21.01
CA PHE A 52 4.88 7.60 21.01
C PHE A 52 6.20 8.38 21.01
N PRO A 53 7.20 8.01 21.85
CA PRO A 53 8.42 8.78 22.01
C PRO A 53 9.39 8.57 20.84
N CYS A 54 9.13 9.23 19.71
CA CYS A 54 9.97 9.23 18.51
C CYS A 54 10.24 10.65 17.99
N GLN A 55 11.28 10.81 17.18
CA GLN A 55 11.68 12.10 16.60
C GLN A 55 11.88 11.96 15.09
N LEU A 56 11.50 12.99 14.32
CA LEU A 56 11.89 13.13 12.92
C LEU A 56 13.22 13.89 12.85
N VAL A 57 14.22 13.32 12.15
CA VAL A 57 15.56 13.90 12.06
C VAL A 57 16.05 14.01 10.62
N GLY A 58 16.72 15.14 10.34
CA GLY A 58 17.32 15.48 9.04
C GLY A 58 18.75 14.96 8.85
N THR A 59 19.39 14.53 9.94
CA THR A 59 20.76 14.03 10.00
C THR A 59 20.77 12.70 10.74
N LEU A 60 21.57 11.75 10.26
CA LEU A 60 21.70 10.44 10.89
C LEU A 60 22.28 10.60 12.30
N PRO A 61 21.65 10.02 13.34
CA PRO A 61 22.19 10.05 14.70
C PRO A 61 23.36 9.07 14.85
N ASP A 62 24.18 9.24 15.89
CA ASP A 62 25.31 8.36 16.20
C ASP A 62 24.94 7.14 17.08
N GLU A 63 23.76 7.16 17.71
CA GLU A 63 23.24 6.09 18.56
C GLU A 63 21.70 6.02 18.55
N GLY A 64 21.14 4.86 18.93
CA GLY A 64 19.70 4.62 19.03
C GLY A 64 19.12 3.74 17.92
N ILE A 65 17.80 3.82 17.72
CA ILE A 65 17.09 3.10 16.65
C ILE A 65 16.75 4.08 15.54
N VAL A 66 17.17 3.78 14.31
CA VAL A 66 16.88 4.58 13.12
C VAL A 66 15.92 3.81 12.24
N ILE A 67 14.75 4.41 11.98
CA ILE A 67 13.79 3.97 10.98
C ILE A 67 13.99 4.84 9.74
N ALA A 68 14.35 4.22 8.63
CA ALA A 68 14.60 4.94 7.38
C ALA A 68 14.07 4.16 6.18
N HIS A 69 13.58 4.87 5.18
CA HIS A 69 13.30 4.27 3.88
C HIS A 69 14.61 3.92 3.17
N TRP A 70 14.60 2.82 2.41
CA TRP A 70 15.76 2.37 1.63
C TRP A 70 16.42 3.50 0.82
N ASP A 71 15.62 4.23 0.03
CA ASP A 71 16.10 5.35 -0.80
C ASP A 71 16.59 6.59 -0.03
N SER A 72 16.37 6.65 1.29
CA SER A 72 16.80 7.79 2.12
C SER A 72 18.24 7.64 2.61
N LEU A 73 18.79 6.42 2.59
CA LEU A 73 20.11 6.13 3.15
C LEU A 73 21.21 6.33 2.09
N PRO A 74 22.34 6.99 2.44
CA PRO A 74 23.48 7.09 1.53
C PRO A 74 24.05 5.71 1.18
N SER A 75 24.46 5.52 -0.08
CA SER A 75 24.89 4.20 -0.58
C SER A 75 26.18 3.68 0.06
N ASP A 76 27.01 4.56 0.60
CA ASP A 76 28.27 4.28 1.29
C ASP A 76 28.14 4.28 2.81
N TRP A 77 26.93 4.49 3.34
CA TRP A 77 26.69 4.54 4.77
C TRP A 77 26.37 3.17 5.38
N GLN A 78 26.89 2.94 6.58
CA GLN A 78 26.57 1.77 7.41
C GLN A 78 26.39 2.19 8.88
N PRO A 79 25.49 1.54 9.63
CA PRO A 79 25.29 1.83 11.05
C PRO A 79 26.53 1.43 11.87
N THR A 80 26.81 2.21 12.91
CA THR A 80 27.80 1.84 13.93
C THR A 80 27.22 0.82 14.90
N ALA A 81 28.05 0.25 15.78
CA ALA A 81 27.58 -0.68 16.82
C ALA A 81 26.58 -0.08 17.83
N LYS A 82 26.40 1.25 17.83
CA LYS A 82 25.42 1.95 18.68
C LYS A 82 24.07 2.20 18.00
N LEU A 83 23.97 1.86 16.70
CA LEU A 83 22.78 2.09 15.89
C LEU A 83 22.13 0.77 15.50
N LEU A 84 20.83 0.69 15.70
CA LEU A 84 19.99 -0.33 15.10
C LEU A 84 19.23 0.31 13.94
N LEU A 85 19.42 -0.22 12.73
CA LEU A 85 18.74 0.21 11.51
C LEU A 85 17.52 -0.67 11.23
N VAL A 86 16.36 -0.02 11.21
CA VAL A 86 15.09 -0.54 10.72
C VAL A 86 14.84 0.07 9.34
N CYS A 87 15.00 -0.74 8.30
CA CYS A 87 14.75 -0.34 6.93
C CYS A 87 13.27 -0.49 6.58
N LEU A 88 12.60 0.60 6.20
CA LEU A 88 11.33 0.56 5.49
C LEU A 88 11.65 0.18 4.03
N GLN A 89 11.49 -1.10 3.70
CA GLN A 89 11.95 -1.66 2.43
C GLN A 89 11.14 -1.15 1.23
N ALA A 90 9.83 -0.95 1.40
CA ALA A 90 8.92 -0.59 0.32
C ALA A 90 9.09 -1.52 -0.89
N ASP A 91 9.21 -0.98 -2.11
CA ASP A 91 9.36 -1.74 -3.34
C ASP A 91 10.83 -1.98 -3.75
N ARG A 92 11.74 -1.93 -2.78
CA ARG A 92 13.19 -2.09 -2.96
C ARG A 92 13.71 -3.46 -2.52
N ALA A 93 14.97 -3.72 -2.84
CA ALA A 93 15.70 -4.88 -2.33
C ALA A 93 16.06 -4.71 -0.84
N ARG A 94 16.57 -5.78 -0.22
CA ARG A 94 17.01 -5.75 1.18
C ARG A 94 18.21 -4.81 1.37
N HIS A 95 18.19 -4.08 2.48
CA HIS A 95 19.36 -3.33 2.95
C HIS A 95 20.45 -4.22 3.53
N PRO A 96 21.70 -4.19 3.01
CA PRO A 96 22.76 -5.08 3.46
C PRO A 96 23.15 -4.83 4.92
N TYR A 97 23.02 -3.58 5.37
CA TYR A 97 23.35 -3.19 6.74
C TYR A 97 22.16 -3.07 7.70
N ALA A 98 20.91 -3.31 7.27
CA ALA A 98 19.78 -3.18 8.19
C ALA A 98 19.59 -4.46 9.00
N GLN A 99 19.46 -4.31 10.32
CA GLN A 99 19.19 -5.42 11.21
C GLN A 99 17.72 -5.82 11.18
N ILE A 100 16.83 -4.89 10.79
CA ILE A 100 15.40 -5.13 10.65
C ILE A 100 14.89 -4.55 9.32
N HIS A 101 14.01 -5.26 8.64
CA HIS A 101 13.27 -4.80 7.47
C HIS A 101 11.77 -4.84 7.73
N ILE A 102 11.10 -3.72 7.47
CA ILE A 102 9.64 -3.66 7.43
C ILE A 102 9.21 -3.95 6.00
N VAL A 103 8.48 -5.04 5.82
CA VAL A 103 7.95 -5.50 4.53
C VAL A 103 6.43 -5.35 4.48
N GLN A 104 5.91 -5.14 3.27
CA GLN A 104 4.50 -4.79 3.05
C GLN A 104 3.73 -5.88 2.30
N ASN A 105 4.38 -7.02 2.07
CA ASN A 105 3.80 -8.22 1.48
C ASN A 105 4.25 -9.39 2.34
N ALA A 106 3.29 -10.04 3.02
CA ALA A 106 3.59 -11.12 3.95
C ALA A 106 4.28 -12.31 3.28
N LYS A 107 4.09 -12.53 1.96
CA LYS A 107 4.81 -13.57 1.21
C LYS A 107 6.31 -13.28 1.11
N GLY A 108 6.72 -12.01 1.22
CA GLY A 108 8.11 -11.59 1.37
C GLY A 108 8.78 -12.20 2.61
N LEU A 109 8.03 -12.48 3.69
CA LEU A 109 8.56 -13.15 4.89
C LEU A 109 9.00 -14.60 4.60
N VAL A 110 8.25 -15.31 3.76
CA VAL A 110 8.45 -16.74 3.47
C VAL A 110 9.60 -16.96 2.49
N LYS A 111 9.75 -16.09 1.49
CA LYS A 111 10.82 -16.21 0.49
C LYS A 111 12.21 -16.12 1.13
N ASP A 112 12.38 -15.24 2.11
CA ASP A 112 13.62 -15.05 2.86
C ASP A 112 13.91 -16.17 3.88
N LEU A 113 12.92 -17.02 4.19
CA LEU A 113 13.10 -18.25 4.97
C LEU A 113 13.57 -19.42 4.10
N MET A 114 13.12 -19.48 2.84
CA MET A 114 13.46 -20.56 1.91
C MET A 114 14.85 -20.41 1.28
N LEU A 115 15.32 -19.17 1.12
CA LEU A 115 16.69 -18.87 0.68
C LEU A 115 17.61 -18.79 1.91
N LEU A 116 17.89 -19.94 2.54
CA LEU A 116 18.90 -20.04 3.60
C LEU A 116 20.26 -19.42 3.19
N GLY A 117 20.57 -19.38 1.89
CA GLY A 117 21.77 -18.75 1.34
C GLY A 117 21.80 -17.22 1.45
N ASP A 118 20.66 -16.54 1.34
CA ASP A 118 20.61 -15.07 1.43
C ASP A 118 20.71 -14.59 2.87
N ARG A 119 20.24 -15.37 3.85
CA ARG A 119 20.45 -15.08 5.29
C ARG A 119 21.92 -15.13 5.70
N LEU A 120 22.73 -15.93 5.00
CA LEU A 120 24.18 -16.00 5.21
C LEU A 120 24.92 -14.79 4.61
N LEU A 121 24.32 -14.08 3.65
CA LEU A 121 24.94 -12.97 2.91
C LEU A 121 24.35 -11.58 3.26
N LEU A 122 23.10 -11.50 3.72
CA LEU A 122 22.38 -10.27 4.06
C LEU A 122 21.61 -10.46 5.39
N PRO A 123 22.25 -10.23 6.55
CA PRO A 123 21.63 -10.43 7.86
C PRO A 123 20.42 -9.49 8.06
N GLY A 124 19.43 -9.91 8.84
CA GLY A 124 18.34 -9.05 9.30
C GLY A 124 16.99 -9.76 9.47
N LEU A 125 16.17 -9.30 10.42
CA LEU A 125 14.82 -9.80 10.68
C LEU A 125 13.80 -9.09 9.79
N ASN A 126 12.74 -9.80 9.37
CA ASN A 126 11.62 -9.19 8.67
C ASN A 126 10.40 -9.10 9.57
N TYR A 127 9.74 -7.94 9.53
CA TYR A 127 8.42 -7.76 10.12
C TYR A 127 7.46 -7.26 9.05
N TYR A 128 6.32 -7.92 8.94
CA TYR A 128 5.25 -7.45 8.09
C TYR A 128 4.51 -6.31 8.78
N MET A 129 4.27 -5.24 8.02
CA MET A 129 3.39 -4.15 8.41
C MET A 129 2.42 -3.90 7.25
N PRO A 130 1.11 -3.84 7.50
CA PRO A 130 0.14 -3.45 6.47
C PRO A 130 0.37 -2.00 6.04
N LEU A 131 -0.23 -1.63 4.90
CA LEU A 131 -0.16 -0.27 4.38
C LEU A 131 -0.97 0.69 5.24
N TRP A 132 -0.45 1.92 5.40
CA TRP A 132 -1.31 3.04 5.76
C TRP A 132 -2.26 3.36 4.61
N PRO A 133 -3.49 3.84 4.90
CA PRO A 133 -4.36 4.38 3.89
C PRO A 133 -3.67 5.54 3.15
N GLN A 134 -3.93 5.66 1.85
CA GLN A 134 -3.48 6.83 1.10
C GLN A 134 -4.07 8.11 1.72
N PRO A 135 -3.23 9.11 2.09
CA PRO A 135 -3.70 10.36 2.64
C PRO A 135 -4.65 11.11 1.70
N GLY A 136 -5.68 11.72 2.28
CA GLY A 136 -6.65 12.53 1.55
C GLY A 136 -7.52 11.73 0.58
N LEU A 137 -7.71 10.43 0.81
CA LEU A 137 -8.58 9.59 -0.01
C LEU A 137 -10.01 10.17 -0.02
N ILE A 138 -10.51 10.46 -1.20
CA ILE A 138 -11.90 10.86 -1.44
C ILE A 138 -12.65 9.57 -1.78
N PRO A 139 -13.56 9.10 -0.92
CA PRO A 139 -14.29 7.86 -1.16
C PRO A 139 -15.25 8.00 -2.33
N ARG A 140 -15.77 6.87 -2.80
CA ARG A 140 -16.88 6.83 -3.75
C ARG A 140 -18.06 7.64 -3.22
N ASP A 141 -18.68 8.42 -4.11
CA ASP A 141 -19.89 9.15 -3.76
C ASP A 141 -21.03 8.16 -3.47
N TYR A 142 -21.55 8.22 -2.25
CA TYR A 142 -22.62 7.34 -1.77
C TYR A 142 -23.94 7.56 -2.54
N THR A 143 -24.14 8.75 -3.13
CA THR A 143 -25.32 9.05 -3.96
C THR A 143 -25.30 8.29 -5.29
N ARG A 144 -24.19 7.61 -5.62
CA ARG A 144 -24.12 6.70 -6.76
C ARG A 144 -24.85 5.38 -6.52
N GLU A 145 -25.20 5.03 -5.28
CA GLU A 145 -25.93 3.80 -4.95
C GLU A 145 -25.33 2.59 -5.70
N ASP A 146 -26.15 1.83 -6.44
CA ASP A 146 -25.74 0.64 -7.20
C ASP A 146 -25.34 0.92 -8.66
N ARG A 147 -25.08 2.19 -9.01
CA ARG A 147 -24.52 2.54 -10.32
C ARG A 147 -23.20 1.80 -10.51
N PHE A 148 -23.05 1.19 -11.69
CA PHE A 148 -21.85 0.48 -12.09
C PHE A 148 -21.52 0.86 -13.52
N GLU A 149 -20.82 1.98 -13.66
CA GLU A 149 -20.56 2.65 -14.93
C GLU A 149 -19.07 2.90 -15.13
N ASN A 150 -18.35 3.29 -14.07
CA ASN A 150 -16.97 3.78 -14.19
C ASN A 150 -15.96 2.81 -13.58
N ILE A 151 -15.14 2.22 -14.44
CA ILE A 151 -14.08 1.28 -14.06
C ILE A 151 -12.74 2.00 -14.21
N ALA A 152 -11.91 1.97 -13.17
CA ALA A 152 -10.66 2.71 -13.15
C ALA A 152 -9.43 1.85 -12.84
N PHE A 153 -8.30 2.18 -13.46
CA PHE A 153 -6.98 1.79 -12.99
C PHE A 153 -6.26 3.00 -12.39
N PHE A 154 -5.68 2.84 -11.20
CA PHE A 154 -4.84 3.86 -10.57
C PHE A 154 -3.36 3.47 -10.63
N GLY A 155 -2.55 4.26 -11.31
CA GLY A 155 -1.10 4.03 -11.37
C GLY A 155 -0.49 4.41 -12.70
N LEU A 156 0.82 4.22 -12.80
CA LEU A 156 1.53 4.33 -14.07
C LEU A 156 1.02 3.25 -15.04
N ALA A 157 0.68 3.66 -16.26
CA ALA A 157 0.17 2.78 -17.31
C ALA A 157 1.12 1.60 -17.59
N ASP A 158 2.44 1.78 -17.45
CA ASP A 158 3.43 0.70 -17.61
C ASP A 158 3.26 -0.47 -16.61
N ASN A 159 2.54 -0.25 -15.50
CA ASN A 159 2.20 -1.34 -14.56
C ASN A 159 0.89 -2.04 -14.92
N LEU A 160 0.15 -1.57 -15.92
CA LEU A 160 -1.09 -2.17 -16.37
C LEU A 160 -0.80 -3.20 -17.47
N LEU A 161 -1.49 -4.33 -17.43
CA LEU A 161 -1.46 -5.33 -18.49
C LEU A 161 -1.65 -4.66 -19.87
N PRO A 162 -0.73 -4.84 -20.85
CA PRO A 162 -0.78 -4.12 -22.13
C PRO A 162 -2.11 -4.24 -22.88
N GLU A 163 -2.75 -5.41 -22.78
CA GLU A 163 -4.05 -5.67 -23.38
C GLU A 163 -5.15 -4.73 -22.86
N LEU A 164 -5.06 -4.27 -21.60
CA LEU A 164 -6.01 -3.33 -21.00
C LEU A 164 -5.75 -1.86 -21.41
N GLN A 165 -4.63 -1.60 -22.08
CA GLN A 165 -4.31 -0.29 -22.66
C GLN A 165 -4.75 -0.18 -24.12
N ALA A 166 -5.06 -1.30 -24.78
CA ALA A 166 -5.40 -1.36 -26.19
C ALA A 166 -6.78 -0.77 -26.51
N ALA A 167 -6.93 -0.21 -27.71
CA ALA A 167 -8.21 0.29 -28.24
C ALA A 167 -9.32 -0.76 -28.19
N SER A 168 -8.99 -2.00 -28.52
CA SER A 168 -9.94 -3.14 -28.49
C SER A 168 -10.51 -3.40 -27.10
N TRP A 169 -9.73 -3.17 -26.04
CA TRP A 169 -10.23 -3.29 -24.67
C TRP A 169 -11.25 -2.21 -24.34
N GLN A 170 -10.94 -0.97 -24.70
CA GLN A 170 -11.85 0.17 -24.47
C GLN A 170 -13.18 -0.03 -25.22
N GLU A 171 -13.13 -0.53 -26.46
CA GLU A 171 -14.33 -0.91 -27.22
C GLU A 171 -15.13 -2.03 -26.54
N ARG A 172 -14.44 -3.07 -26.04
CA ARG A 172 -15.08 -4.19 -25.34
C ARG A 172 -15.78 -3.74 -24.06
N VAL A 173 -15.14 -2.90 -23.24
CA VAL A 173 -15.74 -2.34 -22.02
C VAL A 173 -16.91 -1.41 -22.37
N LYS A 174 -16.78 -0.58 -23.41
CA LYS A 174 -17.86 0.29 -23.89
C LYS A 174 -19.07 -0.51 -24.38
N ALA A 175 -18.86 -1.66 -25.03
CA ALA A 175 -19.94 -2.55 -25.45
C ALA A 175 -20.73 -3.14 -24.27
N LEU A 176 -20.14 -3.19 -23.06
CA LEU A 176 -20.83 -3.53 -21.82
C LEU A 176 -21.61 -2.36 -21.19
N GLY A 177 -21.58 -1.18 -21.82
CA GLY A 177 -22.17 0.05 -21.27
C GLY A 177 -21.33 0.70 -20.17
N LEU A 178 -20.04 0.36 -20.09
CA LEU A 178 -19.12 0.84 -19.05
C LEU A 178 -18.08 1.81 -19.61
N ASN A 179 -17.53 2.65 -18.74
CA ASN A 179 -16.44 3.57 -19.00
C ASN A 179 -15.14 3.01 -18.41
N TRP A 180 -14.07 3.00 -19.21
CA TRP A 180 -12.73 2.61 -18.77
C TRP A 180 -11.83 3.83 -18.64
N VAL A 181 -11.22 4.01 -17.46
CA VAL A 181 -10.35 5.16 -17.18
C VAL A 181 -9.01 4.67 -16.62
N VAL A 182 -7.93 5.03 -17.30
CA VAL A 182 -6.56 4.90 -16.75
C VAL A 182 -6.22 6.23 -16.07
N MET A 183 -6.18 6.22 -14.75
CA MET A 183 -5.82 7.38 -13.92
C MET A 183 -4.30 7.40 -13.70
N ASP A 184 -3.57 7.88 -14.70
CA ASP A 184 -2.11 8.04 -14.68
C ASP A 184 -1.65 9.37 -14.04
N ASN A 185 -2.55 10.34 -13.90
CA ASN A 185 -2.30 11.57 -13.16
C ASN A 185 -2.32 11.34 -11.64
N PHE A 186 -1.14 11.47 -11.03
CA PHE A 186 -0.91 11.33 -9.59
C PHE A 186 -1.80 12.20 -8.71
N GLU A 187 -2.16 13.41 -9.16
CA GLU A 187 -3.01 14.33 -8.38
C GLU A 187 -4.44 13.82 -8.20
N ARG A 188 -4.83 12.81 -8.99
CA ARG A 188 -6.15 12.20 -8.94
C ARG A 188 -6.14 10.80 -8.34
N TRP A 189 -4.98 10.30 -7.91
CA TRP A 189 -4.88 8.94 -7.35
C TRP A 189 -5.63 8.76 -6.04
N ASN A 190 -5.96 9.86 -5.34
CA ASN A 190 -6.75 9.84 -4.12
C ASN A 190 -8.26 9.94 -4.41
N ASN A 191 -8.70 10.18 -5.65
CA ASN A 191 -10.09 10.48 -5.93
C ASN A 191 -10.86 9.29 -6.52
N TYR A 192 -11.75 8.72 -5.70
CA TYR A 192 -12.62 7.60 -6.07
C TYR A 192 -14.08 8.02 -6.19
N SER A 193 -14.43 9.32 -6.11
CA SER A 193 -15.81 9.80 -6.01
C SER A 193 -16.72 9.26 -7.11
N GLU A 194 -16.19 9.14 -8.33
CA GLU A 194 -16.91 8.64 -9.50
C GLU A 194 -16.56 7.20 -9.88
N VAL A 195 -15.75 6.48 -9.10
CA VAL A 195 -15.28 5.13 -9.45
C VAL A 195 -16.21 4.09 -8.86
N ASP A 196 -16.71 3.17 -9.69
CA ASP A 196 -17.61 2.10 -9.26
C ASP A 196 -16.91 0.77 -9.02
N ALA A 197 -15.75 0.55 -9.63
CA ALA A 197 -14.79 -0.49 -9.29
C ALA A 197 -13.39 -0.16 -9.82
N ILE A 198 -12.35 -0.70 -9.17
CA ILE A 198 -11.01 -0.70 -9.74
C ILE A 198 -10.72 -1.99 -10.49
N LEU A 199 -9.97 -1.89 -11.59
CA LEU A 199 -9.37 -3.03 -12.28
C LEU A 199 -7.86 -2.85 -12.32
N ALA A 200 -7.14 -3.76 -11.66
CA ALA A 200 -5.69 -3.71 -11.62
C ALA A 200 -5.05 -5.08 -11.77
N VAL A 201 -4.68 -5.37 -13.01
CA VAL A 201 -3.98 -6.58 -13.40
C VAL A 201 -2.67 -6.16 -14.04
N ARG A 202 -1.53 -6.58 -13.48
CA ARG A 202 -0.21 -6.40 -14.09
C ARG A 202 0.12 -7.50 -15.09
N SER A 203 -0.30 -8.72 -14.77
CA SER A 203 -0.04 -9.93 -15.54
C SER A 203 -1.01 -11.02 -15.11
N PHE A 204 -1.33 -11.94 -16.02
CA PHE A 204 -2.00 -13.20 -15.71
C PHE A 204 -1.04 -14.31 -15.28
N THR A 205 0.27 -14.09 -15.44
CA THR A 205 1.27 -15.05 -14.98
C THR A 205 1.31 -15.06 -13.46
N GLN A 206 1.55 -16.23 -12.86
CA GLN A 206 1.75 -16.38 -11.40
C GLN A 206 3.09 -15.81 -10.92
N LYS A 207 3.60 -14.76 -11.56
CA LYS A 207 4.85 -14.13 -11.15
C LYS A 207 4.63 -13.46 -9.79
N ASP A 208 5.33 -13.97 -8.79
CA ASP A 208 5.25 -13.43 -7.44
C ASP A 208 5.98 -12.09 -7.35
N PHE A 209 5.22 -10.99 -7.43
CA PHE A 209 5.68 -9.63 -7.09
C PHE A 209 5.83 -9.45 -5.57
N THR A 210 6.65 -10.30 -4.94
CA THR A 210 6.83 -10.37 -3.46
C THR A 210 7.27 -9.06 -2.80
N TRP A 211 7.81 -8.11 -3.55
CA TRP A 211 8.21 -6.79 -3.07
C TRP A 211 7.14 -5.72 -3.29
N LYS A 212 6.08 -6.01 -4.07
CA LYS A 212 5.01 -5.05 -4.29
C LYS A 212 3.95 -5.21 -3.20
N PRO A 213 3.49 -4.09 -2.61
CA PRO A 213 2.45 -4.10 -1.61
C PRO A 213 1.05 -4.09 -2.25
N ALA A 214 0.02 -4.41 -1.46
CA ALA A 214 -1.38 -4.46 -1.88
C ALA A 214 -2.06 -3.06 -1.94
N THR A 215 -1.33 -1.99 -2.32
CA THR A 215 -1.79 -0.59 -2.16
C THR A 215 -3.15 -0.32 -2.81
N LYS A 216 -3.38 -0.87 -4.00
CA LYS A 216 -4.64 -0.69 -4.72
C LYS A 216 -5.82 -1.32 -4.00
N LEU A 217 -5.62 -2.48 -3.37
CA LEU A 217 -6.65 -3.16 -2.59
C LEU A 217 -6.99 -2.36 -1.33
N TYR A 218 -5.99 -1.92 -0.57
CA TYR A 218 -6.20 -1.08 0.60
C TYR A 218 -6.94 0.21 0.25
N ASN A 219 -6.51 0.93 -0.79
CA ASN A 219 -7.18 2.15 -1.21
C ASN A 219 -8.61 1.90 -1.69
N ALA A 220 -8.84 0.82 -2.45
CA ALA A 220 -10.19 0.43 -2.85
C ALA A 220 -11.08 0.17 -1.63
N TRP A 221 -10.53 -0.51 -0.62
CA TRP A 221 -11.26 -0.76 0.60
C TRP A 221 -11.64 0.52 1.34
N HIS A 222 -10.66 1.39 1.57
CA HIS A 222 -10.89 2.67 2.25
C HIS A 222 -11.79 3.63 1.45
N ALA A 223 -11.86 3.47 0.12
CA ALA A 223 -12.69 4.29 -0.74
C ALA A 223 -14.12 3.76 -0.94
N GLY A 224 -14.46 2.57 -0.42
CA GLY A 224 -15.80 2.02 -0.62
C GLY A 224 -16.03 1.42 -2.02
N VAL A 225 -14.97 0.97 -2.72
CA VAL A 225 -15.09 0.44 -4.09
C VAL A 225 -14.65 -1.03 -4.19
N PRO A 226 -15.37 -1.87 -4.96
CA PRO A 226 -14.90 -3.20 -5.32
C PRO A 226 -13.58 -3.17 -6.09
N ALA A 227 -12.75 -4.19 -5.87
CA ALA A 227 -11.50 -4.38 -6.58
C ALA A 227 -11.54 -5.65 -7.43
N ILE A 228 -11.13 -5.54 -8.70
CA ILE A 228 -10.89 -6.65 -9.63
C ILE A 228 -9.38 -6.72 -9.86
N LEU A 229 -8.74 -7.78 -9.37
CA LEU A 229 -7.29 -7.86 -9.21
C LEU A 229 -6.72 -9.15 -9.79
N GLY A 230 -5.50 -9.09 -10.30
CA GLY A 230 -4.77 -10.28 -10.71
C GLY A 230 -4.37 -11.17 -9.53
N CYS A 231 -3.86 -12.36 -9.81
CA CYS A 231 -3.37 -13.34 -8.82
C CYS A 231 -2.03 -12.93 -8.15
N GLU A 232 -1.84 -11.64 -7.83
CA GLU A 232 -0.61 -11.18 -7.20
C GLU A 232 -0.57 -11.59 -5.72
N SER A 233 0.60 -12.07 -5.28
CA SER A 233 0.84 -12.53 -3.90
C SER A 233 0.39 -11.55 -2.81
N ALA A 234 0.55 -10.25 -3.05
CA ALA A 234 0.17 -9.23 -2.09
C ALA A 234 -1.35 -9.21 -1.85
N TYR A 235 -2.16 -9.31 -2.91
CA TYR A 235 -3.62 -9.32 -2.78
C TYR A 235 -4.10 -10.63 -2.14
N GLN A 236 -3.54 -11.76 -2.57
CA GLN A 236 -3.87 -13.09 -2.03
C GLN A 236 -3.56 -13.21 -0.54
N ALA A 237 -2.47 -12.59 -0.07
CA ALA A 237 -2.12 -12.58 1.35
C ALA A 237 -3.12 -11.82 2.23
N GLU A 238 -3.81 -10.83 1.68
CA GLU A 238 -4.82 -10.04 2.40
C GLU A 238 -6.22 -10.70 2.35
N ARG A 239 -6.42 -11.70 1.48
CA ARG A 239 -7.71 -12.35 1.26
C ARG A 239 -8.10 -13.23 2.44
N LYS A 240 -9.23 -12.92 3.05
CA LYS A 240 -9.98 -13.67 4.06
C LYS A 240 -11.29 -14.24 3.49
N SER A 241 -11.88 -13.57 2.50
CA SER A 241 -13.16 -13.96 1.91
C SER A 241 -13.24 -13.73 0.40
N GLN A 242 -14.31 -14.23 -0.22
CA GLN A 242 -14.60 -13.94 -1.64
C GLN A 242 -15.11 -12.51 -1.87
N LEU A 243 -15.55 -11.81 -0.82
CA LEU A 243 -16.06 -10.43 -0.91
C LEU A 243 -14.94 -9.38 -0.85
N ASP A 244 -13.74 -9.79 -0.47
CA ASP A 244 -12.58 -8.91 -0.32
C ASP A 244 -12.14 -8.26 -1.63
N TYR A 245 -12.10 -9.07 -2.69
CA TYR A 245 -11.88 -8.64 -4.06
C TYR A 245 -12.23 -9.78 -5.02
N VAL A 246 -12.45 -9.43 -6.29
CA VAL A 246 -12.62 -10.40 -7.38
C VAL A 246 -11.26 -10.69 -7.99
N GLU A 247 -10.79 -11.93 -7.86
CA GLU A 247 -9.55 -12.38 -8.47
C GLU A 247 -9.78 -12.85 -9.90
N VAL A 248 -8.92 -12.43 -10.83
CA VAL A 248 -9.00 -12.75 -12.26
C VAL A 248 -7.67 -13.27 -12.80
N SER A 249 -7.75 -14.23 -13.73
CA SER A 249 -6.59 -14.90 -14.33
C SER A 249 -6.57 -14.84 -15.85
N SER A 250 -7.57 -14.20 -16.47
CA SER A 250 -7.67 -14.02 -17.92
C SER A 250 -8.46 -12.77 -18.28
N LEU A 251 -8.44 -12.36 -19.56
CA LEU A 251 -9.30 -11.26 -20.04
C LEU A 251 -10.78 -11.62 -19.95
N ASP A 252 -11.13 -12.90 -20.15
CA ASP A 252 -12.51 -13.35 -20.08
C ASP A 252 -13.00 -13.37 -18.63
N ASP A 253 -12.12 -13.70 -17.66
CA ASP A 253 -12.44 -13.57 -16.24
C ASP A 253 -12.73 -12.11 -15.86
N ILE A 254 -11.99 -11.15 -16.42
CA ILE A 254 -12.26 -9.72 -16.19
C ILE A 254 -13.65 -9.36 -16.70
N ILE A 255 -14.00 -9.77 -17.91
CA ILE A 255 -15.30 -9.47 -18.50
C ILE A 255 -16.43 -10.11 -17.69
N ALA A 256 -16.29 -11.39 -17.32
CA ALA A 256 -17.26 -12.07 -16.47
C ALA A 256 -17.40 -11.39 -15.10
N ALA A 257 -16.30 -10.89 -14.51
CA ALA A 257 -16.33 -10.13 -13.27
C ALA A 257 -17.07 -8.80 -13.42
N LEU A 258 -16.82 -8.06 -14.51
CA LEU A 258 -17.51 -6.80 -14.81
C LEU A 258 -19.01 -7.00 -15.02
N GLU A 259 -19.40 -8.01 -15.81
CA GLU A 259 -20.80 -8.37 -16.03
C GLU A 259 -21.48 -8.75 -14.71
N ARG A 260 -20.83 -9.61 -13.93
CA ARG A 260 -21.37 -10.05 -12.63
C ARG A 260 -21.57 -8.88 -11.67
N LEU A 261 -20.60 -7.99 -11.51
CA LEU A 261 -20.74 -6.82 -10.64
C LEU A 261 -21.77 -5.81 -11.16
N ARG A 262 -21.92 -5.69 -12.48
CA ARG A 262 -22.94 -4.83 -13.09
C ARG A 262 -24.35 -5.36 -12.83
N ASP A 263 -24.55 -6.66 -13.01
CA ASP A 263 -25.88 -7.29 -13.11
C ASP A 263 -26.37 -7.87 -11.77
N ASP A 264 -25.46 -8.33 -10.90
CA ASP A 264 -25.78 -8.83 -9.56
C ASP A 264 -25.66 -7.71 -8.52
N LYS A 265 -26.77 -6.98 -8.32
CA LYS A 265 -26.81 -5.85 -7.38
C LYS A 265 -26.67 -6.28 -5.92
N GLU A 266 -27.11 -7.48 -5.57
CA GLU A 266 -26.96 -7.99 -4.21
C GLU A 266 -25.49 -8.26 -3.89
N LEU A 267 -24.77 -8.89 -4.82
CA LEU A 267 -23.32 -9.07 -4.69
C LEU A 267 -22.58 -7.73 -4.63
N TYR A 268 -22.92 -6.79 -5.52
CA TYR A 268 -22.26 -5.48 -5.53
C TYR A 268 -22.41 -4.78 -4.18
N ARG A 269 -23.64 -4.71 -3.65
CA ARG A 269 -23.92 -4.15 -2.32
C ARG A 269 -23.17 -4.88 -1.22
N ALA A 270 -23.18 -6.22 -1.23
CA ALA A 270 -22.48 -7.01 -0.22
C ALA A 270 -20.97 -6.72 -0.20
N ILE A 271 -20.33 -6.57 -1.37
CA ILE A 271 -18.92 -6.17 -1.46
C ILE A 271 -18.74 -4.76 -0.92
N VAL A 272 -19.51 -3.77 -1.39
CA VAL A 272 -19.39 -2.37 -0.95
C VAL A 272 -19.62 -2.22 0.56
N GLU A 273 -20.59 -2.92 1.14
CA GLU A 273 -20.86 -2.90 2.59
C GLU A 273 -19.73 -3.52 3.40
N MET A 274 -19.22 -4.68 2.97
CA MET A 274 -18.09 -5.35 3.64
C MET A 274 -16.83 -4.47 3.56
N VAL A 275 -16.58 -3.92 2.37
CA VAL A 275 -15.51 -2.98 2.10
C VAL A 275 -15.65 -1.72 2.96
N ASN A 276 -16.84 -1.23 3.28
CA ASN A 276 -16.99 -0.09 4.20
C ASN A 276 -16.82 -0.47 5.70
N PHE A 277 -16.94 -1.75 6.04
CA PHE A 277 -16.85 -2.25 7.40
C PHE A 277 -15.42 -2.54 7.85
N GLU A 278 -14.59 -3.16 7.03
CA GLU A 278 -13.18 -3.47 7.37
C GLU A 278 -12.29 -2.21 7.60
N PRO A 279 -12.42 -1.09 6.87
CA PRO A 279 -11.71 0.17 7.13
C PRO A 279 -11.93 0.70 8.55
N LYS A 280 -13.15 0.51 9.10
CA LYS A 280 -13.46 0.89 10.47
C LYS A 280 -12.71 0.02 11.48
N LYS A 281 -12.50 -1.26 11.18
CA LYS A 281 -11.72 -2.18 12.03
C LYS A 281 -10.22 -1.92 11.96
N LEU A 282 -9.66 -1.58 10.80
CA LEU A 282 -8.22 -1.29 10.68
C LEU A 282 -7.83 -0.05 11.50
N ILE A 283 -8.68 0.99 11.51
CA ILE A 283 -8.49 2.18 12.36
C ILE A 283 -8.63 1.82 13.86
N LEU A 284 -9.60 0.96 14.22
CA LEU A 284 -9.82 0.54 15.61
C LEU A 284 -8.75 -0.42 16.17
N LEU A 285 -8.07 -1.20 15.32
CA LEU A 285 -7.01 -2.12 15.75
C LEU A 285 -5.69 -1.38 16.03
N ILE A 286 -5.47 -0.21 15.43
CA ILE A 286 -4.27 0.60 15.67
C ILE A 286 -4.49 1.56 16.85
N SER A 287 -5.72 2.05 17.07
CA SER A 287 -6.05 2.90 18.22
C SER A 287 -6.35 2.15 19.52
N ARG A 288 -6.43 0.80 19.51
CA ARG A 288 -6.68 -0.03 20.70
C ARG A 288 -5.53 -0.98 20.95
N ASN A 289 -4.36 -0.41 21.22
CA ASN A 289 -3.36 -1.10 22.02
C ASN A 289 -3.15 -0.32 23.33
N ASP A 290 -4.26 -0.12 24.05
CA ASP A 290 -4.27 0.30 25.44
C ASP A 290 -3.71 -0.85 26.30
N GLY A 291 -2.37 -0.91 26.34
CA GLY A 291 -1.54 -1.53 27.35
C GLY A 291 -2.05 -2.82 28.02
N LYS A 292 -1.93 -3.97 27.35
CA LYS A 292 -1.69 -5.32 27.91
C LYS A 292 -1.06 -6.14 26.77
N ILE A 293 0.15 -6.70 26.82
CA ILE A 293 0.99 -7.29 27.87
C ILE A 293 2.45 -7.01 27.49
#